data_AF-A0A6N6ST01-F1
#
_entry.id   AF-A0A6N6ST01-F1
#
_cell.length_a   1.000
_cell.length_b   1.000
_cell.length_c   1.000
_cell.angle_alpha   90.00
_cell.angle_beta   90.00
_cell.angle_gamma   90.00
#
_symmetry.space_group_name_H-M   'P 1'
#
loop_
_entity.id
_entity.type
_entity.pdbx_description
1 polymer ?
#
loop_
_entity_poly.entity_id
_entity_poly.type
_entity_poly.pdbx_seq_one_letter_code
_entity_poly.pdbx_strand_id
1 'polypeptide(L)'
;MATTSRIPTRRDALAFLLAIGASQWPARAVAEEIPAELAARLTPAQRRTYEAYRKVRSAFEKRLQAYWRAVDAKRDARRARRLLGQAYTVDDYIAEHPPKYQGPELPPDIAKIVAEIKPPVPEQPLPSVSDFLENAKSQYGFVPTPTTEREFKRRYAQEALTVGLRKDQIVRIYALETGGLGTYDMQSGINPVTRNGKPISSALGYAQLLHANSVSELVKHGESFARRLLDMAAARSTPAPRAKALRDKASVLRRMLRAARSVPNEWSHHVRFGGTPNGLGIHALNLDADVGPWLQVLKLRGLKDDAARAGLADLSGMEMELMNLAGPRTGLEMMTPVARGMPTANFFSQGGYYRNTIVREKTAEELMKALDGRMEVNIKKPGAIEFAQVFDEVGGR
;
A
#
# COMPACT_ATOMS: atom_id res chain seq x y z
N MET A 1 33.48 54.37 -3.87
CA MET A 1 32.96 54.41 -5.25
C MET A 1 31.78 53.46 -5.32
N ALA A 2 30.59 54.02 -5.52
CA ALA A 2 29.32 53.32 -5.49
C ALA A 2 29.09 52.52 -6.78
N THR A 3 28.69 51.27 -6.64
CA THR A 3 28.14 50.45 -7.74
C THR A 3 26.73 50.01 -7.36
N THR A 4 25.78 50.87 -7.68
CA THR A 4 24.35 50.57 -7.79
C THR A 4 24.04 49.98 -9.16
N SER A 5 23.39 48.82 -9.23
CA SER A 5 22.40 48.48 -10.29
C SER A 5 21.75 47.13 -9.97
N ARG A 6 20.52 47.12 -9.41
CA ARG A 6 19.18 47.09 -10.03
C ARG A 6 18.63 45.68 -10.27
N ILE A 7 17.55 45.41 -9.56
CA ILE A 7 16.55 44.35 -9.72
C ILE A 7 15.78 44.58 -11.03
N PRO A 8 15.48 43.56 -11.86
CA PRO A 8 14.56 43.72 -12.97
C PRO A 8 13.11 43.43 -12.54
N THR A 9 12.25 44.41 -12.75
CA THR A 9 10.80 44.36 -12.59
C THR A 9 10.10 43.77 -13.81
N ARG A 10 8.95 43.13 -13.56
CA ARG A 10 7.97 42.66 -14.55
C ARG A 10 7.36 43.82 -15.35
N ARG A 11 7.39 43.71 -16.68
CA ARG A 11 6.35 44.01 -17.68
C ARG A 11 7.04 44.46 -18.96
N ASP A 12 7.01 43.62 -19.98
CA ASP A 12 6.39 43.95 -21.27
C ASP A 12 6.28 42.66 -22.10
N ALA A 13 5.03 42.35 -22.42
CA ALA A 13 4.65 41.31 -23.35
C ALA A 13 4.76 41.89 -24.75
N LEU A 14 5.50 41.23 -25.65
CA LEU A 14 5.26 41.33 -27.08
C LEU A 14 5.43 39.96 -27.70
N ALA A 15 4.43 39.61 -28.50
CA ALA A 15 4.20 38.33 -29.12
C ALA A 15 5.31 37.93 -30.10
N PHE A 16 5.76 36.68 -30.01
CA PHE A 16 6.37 35.97 -31.13
C PHE A 16 5.54 34.71 -31.42
N LEU A 17 4.62 34.85 -32.37
CA LEU A 17 4.00 33.76 -33.11
C LEU A 17 5.08 33.14 -33.99
N LEU A 18 5.73 32.07 -33.50
CA LEU A 18 6.49 31.16 -34.33
C LEU A 18 5.62 29.94 -34.61
N ALA A 19 5.04 29.94 -35.81
CA ALA A 19 4.40 28.79 -36.42
C ALA A 19 5.44 27.67 -36.58
N ILE A 20 5.49 26.74 -35.63
CA ILE A 20 6.16 25.46 -35.82
C ILE A 20 5.15 24.59 -36.58
N GLY A 21 5.34 24.55 -37.90
CA GLY A 21 4.64 23.60 -38.76
C GLY A 21 4.82 22.19 -38.22
N ALA A 22 3.70 21.57 -37.87
CA ALA A 22 3.64 20.15 -37.58
C ALA A 22 3.96 19.38 -38.87
N SER A 23 5.22 19.07 -39.09
CA SER A 23 5.63 17.99 -39.97
C SER A 23 5.18 16.68 -39.32
N GLN A 24 3.92 16.31 -39.58
CA GLN A 24 3.40 14.97 -39.33
C GLN A 24 4.06 14.00 -40.30
N TRP A 25 5.28 13.55 -39.97
CA TRP A 25 5.73 12.27 -40.51
C TRP A 25 4.82 11.19 -39.93
N PRO A 26 4.17 10.34 -40.76
CA PRO A 26 3.55 9.16 -40.23
C PRO A 26 4.67 8.33 -39.62
N ALA A 27 4.66 8.19 -38.29
CA ALA A 27 5.45 7.16 -37.64
C ALA A 27 5.01 5.84 -38.28
N ARG A 28 5.80 5.31 -39.22
CA ARG A 28 5.66 3.95 -39.69
C ARG A 28 5.64 3.10 -38.43
N ALA A 29 4.49 2.51 -38.13
CA ALA A 29 4.42 1.47 -37.14
C ALA A 29 5.30 0.34 -37.66
N VAL A 30 6.55 0.31 -37.19
CA VAL A 30 7.43 -0.84 -37.40
C VAL A 30 6.65 -2.01 -36.83
N ALA A 31 6.22 -2.92 -37.71
CA ALA A 31 5.69 -4.19 -37.26
C ALA A 31 6.78 -4.79 -36.38
N GLU A 32 6.46 -5.12 -35.14
CA GLU A 32 7.44 -5.72 -34.24
C GLU A 32 7.80 -7.08 -34.85
N GLU A 33 8.93 -7.13 -35.56
CA GLU A 33 9.38 -8.32 -36.27
C GLU A 33 9.56 -9.45 -35.25
N ILE A 34 9.19 -10.67 -35.64
CA ILE A 34 9.41 -11.84 -34.82
C ILE A 34 10.91 -11.89 -34.51
N PRO A 35 11.34 -11.97 -33.23
CA PRO A 35 12.76 -12.13 -32.91
C PRO A 35 13.35 -13.27 -33.73
N ALA A 36 14.52 -13.07 -34.34
CA ALA A 36 15.11 -14.03 -35.28
C ALA A 36 15.22 -15.44 -34.68
N GLU A 37 15.54 -15.51 -33.39
CA GLU A 37 15.59 -16.75 -32.61
C GLU A 37 14.21 -17.44 -32.52
N LEU A 38 13.14 -16.68 -32.30
CA LEU A 38 11.77 -17.22 -32.32
C LEU A 38 11.34 -17.65 -33.72
N ALA A 39 11.67 -16.86 -34.74
CA ALA A 39 11.35 -17.21 -36.12
C ALA A 39 12.01 -18.53 -36.56
N ALA A 40 13.24 -18.80 -36.10
CA ALA A 40 13.96 -20.05 -36.40
C ALA A 40 13.30 -21.29 -35.79
N ARG A 41 12.59 -21.15 -34.66
CA ARG A 41 11.96 -22.27 -33.94
C ARG A 41 10.51 -22.54 -34.32
N LEU A 42 9.89 -21.67 -35.11
CA LEU A 42 8.50 -21.78 -35.55
C LEU A 42 8.40 -22.36 -36.97
N THR A 43 7.48 -23.31 -37.18
CA THR A 43 7.09 -23.73 -38.53
C THR A 43 6.46 -22.55 -39.31
N PRO A 44 6.40 -22.61 -40.66
CA PRO A 44 5.74 -21.56 -41.44
C PRO A 44 4.28 -21.30 -41.05
N ALA A 45 3.55 -22.36 -40.64
CA ALA A 45 2.18 -22.23 -40.14
C ALA A 45 2.14 -21.52 -38.78
N GLN A 46 3.00 -21.91 -37.84
CA GLN A 46 3.08 -21.27 -36.52
C GLN A 46 3.52 -19.81 -36.60
N ARG A 47 4.41 -19.45 -37.53
CA ARG A 47 4.79 -18.05 -37.79
C ARG A 47 3.59 -17.20 -38.17
N ARG A 48 2.79 -17.66 -39.14
CA ARG A 48 1.56 -16.96 -39.56
C ARG A 48 0.59 -16.78 -38.39
N THR A 49 0.39 -17.82 -37.59
CA THR A 49 -0.47 -17.74 -36.39
C THR A 49 0.07 -16.78 -35.35
N TYR A 50 1.37 -16.80 -35.09
CA TYR A 50 2.04 -15.89 -34.15
C TYR A 50 1.96 -14.44 -34.62
N GLU A 51 2.16 -14.16 -35.91
CA GLU A 51 2.03 -12.82 -36.51
C GLU A 51 0.60 -12.29 -36.38
N ALA A 52 -0.39 -13.12 -36.69
CA ALA A 52 -1.80 -12.76 -36.54
C ALA A 52 -2.15 -12.43 -35.08
N TYR A 53 -1.70 -13.29 -34.15
CA TYR A 53 -1.82 -13.04 -32.71
C TYR A 53 -1.14 -11.73 -32.31
N ARG A 54 0.13 -11.51 -32.68
CA ARG A 54 0.91 -10.33 -32.30
C ARG A 54 0.33 -9.05 -32.88
N LYS A 55 -0.23 -9.08 -34.08
CA LYS A 55 -0.91 -7.92 -34.68
C LYS A 55 -2.08 -7.46 -33.82
N VAL A 56 -2.96 -8.39 -33.42
CA VAL A 56 -4.13 -8.09 -32.57
C VAL A 56 -3.69 -7.72 -31.14
N ARG A 57 -2.75 -8.48 -30.58
CA ARG A 57 -2.25 -8.27 -29.21
C ARG A 57 -1.54 -6.93 -29.05
N SER A 58 -0.68 -6.55 -30.00
CA SER A 58 0.03 -5.27 -29.95
C SER A 58 -0.91 -4.08 -30.07
N ALA A 59 -1.97 -4.18 -30.89
CA ALA A 59 -2.99 -3.14 -30.97
C ALA A 59 -3.74 -2.97 -29.65
N PHE A 60 -4.08 -4.08 -28.98
CA PHE A 60 -4.65 -4.05 -27.63
C PHE A 60 -3.69 -3.45 -26.60
N GLU A 61 -2.42 -3.87 -26.58
CA GLU A 61 -1.41 -3.38 -25.63
C GLU A 61 -1.17 -1.88 -25.78
N LYS A 62 -1.14 -1.36 -27.02
CA LYS A 62 -1.08 0.09 -27.29
C LYS A 62 -2.30 0.83 -26.71
N ARG A 63 -3.50 0.30 -26.91
CA ARG A 63 -4.74 0.88 -26.36
C ARG A 63 -4.74 0.86 -24.83
N LEU A 64 -4.34 -0.26 -24.24
CA LEU A 64 -4.24 -0.41 -22.80
C LEU A 64 -3.21 0.56 -22.20
N GLN A 65 -2.05 0.71 -22.84
CA GLN A 65 -1.03 1.66 -22.40
C GLN A 65 -1.52 3.11 -22.53
N ALA A 66 -2.21 3.46 -23.62
CA ALA A 66 -2.80 4.78 -23.80
C ALA A 66 -3.84 5.09 -22.71
N TYR A 67 -4.69 4.12 -22.36
CA TYR A 67 -5.63 4.24 -21.25
C TYR A 67 -4.92 4.57 -19.93
N TRP A 68 -3.89 3.79 -19.55
CA TRP A 68 -3.20 4.02 -18.28
C TRP A 68 -2.43 5.35 -18.25
N ARG A 69 -1.85 5.78 -19.37
CA ARG A 69 -1.25 7.12 -19.48
C ARG A 69 -2.29 8.22 -19.28
N ALA A 70 -3.49 8.07 -19.84
CA ALA A 70 -4.57 9.04 -19.65
C ALA A 70 -5.03 9.09 -18.19
N VAL A 71 -5.19 7.93 -17.54
CA VAL A 71 -5.51 7.83 -16.12
C VAL A 71 -4.46 8.53 -15.26
N ASP A 72 -3.17 8.27 -15.49
CA ASP A 72 -2.11 8.89 -14.69
C ASP A 72 -2.05 10.41 -14.91
N ALA A 73 -2.22 10.88 -16.15
CA ALA A 73 -2.32 12.32 -16.44
C ALA A 73 -3.49 12.99 -15.71
N LYS A 74 -4.67 12.33 -15.68
CA LYS A 74 -5.83 12.81 -14.92
C LYS A 74 -5.57 12.82 -13.40
N ARG A 75 -4.89 11.80 -12.86
CA ARG A 75 -4.50 11.74 -11.44
C ARG A 75 -3.55 12.87 -11.06
N ASP A 76 -2.59 13.20 -11.91
CA ASP A 76 -1.67 14.32 -11.68
C ASP A 76 -2.39 15.67 -11.74
N ALA A 77 -3.31 15.84 -12.70
CA ALA A 77 -4.17 17.03 -12.76
C ALA A 77 -5.04 17.19 -11.50
N ARG A 78 -5.66 16.10 -11.02
CA ARG A 78 -6.44 16.12 -9.75
C ARG A 78 -5.57 16.43 -8.54
N ARG A 79 -4.33 15.93 -8.50
CA ARG A 79 -3.37 16.29 -7.45
C ARG A 79 -3.11 17.80 -7.43
N ALA A 80 -2.91 18.42 -8.59
CA ALA A 80 -2.71 19.86 -8.71
C ALA A 80 -3.96 20.66 -8.30
N ARG A 81 -5.15 20.27 -8.78
CA ARG A 81 -6.43 20.89 -8.39
C ARG A 81 -6.64 20.88 -6.88
N ARG A 82 -6.37 19.75 -6.24
CA ARG A 82 -6.49 19.62 -4.78
C ARG A 82 -5.55 20.55 -4.03
N LEU A 83 -4.32 20.73 -4.49
CA LEU A 83 -3.38 21.69 -3.89
C LEU A 83 -3.89 23.13 -4.00
N LEU A 84 -4.72 23.42 -5.01
CA LEU A 84 -5.39 24.70 -5.21
C LEU A 84 -6.78 24.78 -4.53
N GLY A 85 -7.21 23.77 -3.77
CA GLY A 85 -8.52 23.74 -3.12
C GLY A 85 -9.71 23.69 -4.08
N GLN A 86 -9.51 23.26 -5.32
CA GLN A 86 -10.56 23.20 -6.33
C GLN A 86 -11.38 21.92 -6.22
N ALA A 87 -12.69 22.03 -6.45
CA ALA A 87 -13.58 20.87 -6.54
C ALA A 87 -13.27 20.01 -7.79
N TYR A 88 -13.52 18.71 -7.67
CA TYR A 88 -13.43 17.78 -8.79
C TYR A 88 -14.74 17.74 -9.59
N THR A 89 -14.61 17.45 -10.88
CA THR A 89 -15.70 17.28 -11.84
C THR A 89 -15.60 15.93 -12.53
N VAL A 90 -16.64 15.50 -13.24
CA VAL A 90 -16.63 14.23 -13.97
C VAL A 90 -15.49 14.18 -14.99
N ASP A 91 -15.17 15.31 -15.61
CA ASP A 91 -14.09 15.43 -16.60
C ASP A 91 -12.70 15.20 -16.02
N ASP A 92 -12.55 15.21 -14.70
CA ASP A 92 -11.27 14.93 -14.04
C ASP A 92 -10.97 13.43 -13.95
N TYR A 93 -11.85 12.57 -14.47
CA TYR A 93 -11.75 11.10 -14.42
C TYR A 93 -11.87 10.47 -15.81
N ILE A 94 -11.55 9.18 -15.88
CA ILE A 94 -11.87 8.31 -17.02
C ILE A 94 -13.08 7.46 -16.61
N ALA A 95 -14.20 7.59 -17.32
CA ALA A 95 -15.46 6.94 -16.97
C ALA A 95 -15.45 5.44 -17.31
N GLU A 96 -14.64 5.02 -18.27
CA GLU A 96 -14.56 3.64 -18.73
C GLU A 96 -13.56 2.80 -17.94
N HIS A 97 -13.87 1.51 -17.80
CA HIS A 97 -12.91 0.53 -17.31
C HIS A 97 -11.74 0.33 -18.28
N PRO A 98 -10.59 -0.19 -17.79
CA PRO A 98 -9.49 -0.58 -18.67
C PRO A 98 -9.99 -1.52 -19.77
N PRO A 99 -9.52 -1.37 -21.02
CA PRO A 99 -9.95 -2.23 -22.11
C PRO A 99 -9.61 -3.69 -21.81
N LYS A 100 -10.52 -4.60 -22.18
CA LYS A 100 -10.31 -6.05 -22.08
C LYS A 100 -9.80 -6.62 -23.40
N TYR A 101 -8.93 -7.61 -23.32
CA TYR A 101 -8.45 -8.31 -24.50
C TYR A 101 -9.56 -9.23 -25.02
N GLN A 102 -9.92 -9.08 -26.29
CA GLN A 102 -10.96 -9.88 -26.97
C GLN A 102 -10.40 -10.63 -28.20
N GLY A 103 -9.08 -10.61 -28.37
CA GLY A 103 -8.41 -11.31 -29.47
C GLY A 103 -8.15 -12.79 -29.16
N PRO A 104 -7.63 -13.55 -30.12
CA PRO A 104 -7.28 -14.96 -29.92
C PRO A 104 -6.19 -15.09 -28.85
N GLU A 105 -6.21 -16.17 -28.08
CA GLU A 105 -5.09 -16.54 -27.22
C GLU A 105 -3.91 -17.06 -28.04
N LEU A 106 -2.71 -17.05 -27.45
CA LEU A 106 -1.55 -17.64 -28.08
C LEU A 106 -1.66 -19.17 -27.99
N PRO A 107 -1.63 -19.91 -29.11
CA PRO A 107 -1.73 -21.38 -29.07
C PRO A 107 -0.67 -22.00 -28.13
N PRO A 108 -1.02 -23.03 -27.34
CA PRO A 108 -0.14 -23.60 -26.32
C PRO A 108 1.22 -24.08 -26.85
N ASP A 109 1.25 -24.64 -28.07
CA ASP A 109 2.47 -25.10 -28.73
C ASP A 109 3.43 -23.94 -29.05
N ILE A 110 2.89 -22.80 -29.50
CA ILE A 110 3.66 -21.58 -29.74
C ILE A 110 4.07 -20.92 -28.42
N ALA A 111 3.17 -20.88 -27.43
CA ALA A 111 3.45 -20.31 -26.11
C ALA A 111 4.62 -21.01 -25.42
N LYS A 112 4.71 -22.34 -25.56
CA LYS A 112 5.85 -23.12 -25.05
C LYS A 112 7.17 -22.68 -25.68
N ILE A 113 7.21 -22.54 -27.01
CA ILE A 113 8.43 -22.11 -27.74
C ILE A 113 8.85 -20.69 -27.30
N VAL A 114 7.89 -19.78 -27.15
CA VAL A 114 8.15 -18.42 -26.64
C VAL A 114 8.73 -18.45 -25.24
N ALA A 115 8.17 -19.26 -24.34
CA ALA A 115 8.63 -19.39 -22.96
C ALA A 115 10.04 -20.01 -22.87
N GLU A 116 10.43 -20.88 -23.78
CA GLU A 116 11.78 -21.45 -23.82
C GLU A 116 12.83 -20.43 -24.28
N ILE A 117 12.48 -19.53 -25.20
CA ILE A 117 13.38 -18.48 -25.71
C ILE A 117 13.51 -17.33 -24.70
N LYS A 118 12.38 -16.96 -24.08
CA LYS A 118 12.34 -15.93 -23.06
C LYS A 118 11.72 -16.54 -21.80
N PRO A 119 12.52 -17.28 -21.02
CA PRO A 119 12.03 -17.82 -19.76
C PRO A 119 11.46 -16.70 -18.89
N PRO A 120 10.33 -16.93 -18.22
CA PRO A 120 9.78 -15.95 -17.30
C PRO A 120 10.83 -15.63 -16.24
N VAL A 121 10.99 -14.34 -15.93
CA VAL A 121 11.88 -13.92 -14.83
C VAL A 121 11.39 -14.63 -13.56
N PRO A 122 12.25 -15.39 -12.87
CA PRO A 122 11.86 -16.05 -11.63
C PRO A 122 11.29 -15.03 -10.65
N GLU A 123 10.15 -15.34 -10.04
CA GLU A 123 9.61 -14.51 -8.96
C GLU A 123 10.65 -14.47 -7.83
N GLN A 124 11.11 -13.27 -7.47
CA GLN A 124 11.93 -13.12 -6.27
C GLN A 124 11.06 -13.48 -5.06
N PRO A 125 11.51 -14.39 -4.18
CA PRO A 125 10.80 -14.71 -2.96
C PRO A 125 10.60 -13.45 -2.13
N LEU A 126 9.37 -13.23 -1.68
CA LEU A 126 9.08 -12.13 -0.76
C LEU A 126 9.56 -12.50 0.65
N PRO A 127 10.12 -11.54 1.41
CA PRO A 127 10.59 -11.81 2.76
C PRO A 127 9.44 -12.32 3.65
N SER A 128 9.75 -13.34 4.44
CA SER A 128 8.88 -13.95 5.44
C SER A 128 9.02 -13.29 6.80
N VAL A 129 8.16 -13.67 7.75
CA VAL A 129 8.31 -13.32 9.17
C VAL A 129 9.68 -13.74 9.72
N SER A 130 10.21 -14.89 9.29
CA SER A 130 11.54 -15.35 9.71
C SER A 130 12.63 -14.37 9.26
N ASP A 131 12.54 -13.88 8.03
CA ASP A 131 13.49 -12.88 7.50
C ASP A 131 13.41 -11.56 8.28
N PHE A 132 12.21 -11.12 8.67
CA PHE A 132 12.05 -9.91 9.51
C PHE A 132 12.76 -10.08 10.86
N LEU A 133 12.57 -11.23 11.51
CA LEU A 133 13.16 -11.54 12.82
C LEU A 133 14.69 -11.69 12.73
N GLU A 134 15.19 -12.35 11.69
CA GLU A 134 16.63 -12.49 11.47
C GLU A 134 17.30 -11.13 11.24
N ASN A 135 16.70 -10.28 10.41
CA ASN A 135 17.21 -8.94 10.15
C ASN A 135 17.10 -8.03 11.39
N ALA A 136 16.04 -8.16 12.19
CA ALA A 136 15.92 -7.42 13.44
C ALA A 136 17.06 -7.76 14.42
N LYS A 137 17.38 -9.05 14.53
CA LYS A 137 18.48 -9.55 15.36
C LYS A 137 19.85 -9.13 14.80
N SER A 138 20.10 -9.35 13.51
CA SER A 138 21.42 -9.09 12.91
C SER A 138 21.75 -7.60 12.82
N GLN A 139 20.79 -6.75 12.44
CA GLN A 139 21.04 -5.32 12.23
C GLN A 139 21.00 -4.52 13.53
N TYR A 140 20.17 -4.92 14.50
CA TYR A 140 19.90 -4.10 15.68
C TYR A 140 20.07 -4.82 17.02
N GLY A 141 20.30 -6.13 17.02
CA GLY A 141 20.24 -6.95 18.24
C GLY A 141 18.82 -7.01 18.82
N PHE A 142 17.79 -6.75 18.01
CA PHE A 142 16.41 -6.68 18.46
C PHE A 142 15.75 -8.06 18.43
N VAL A 143 15.12 -8.44 19.54
CA VAL A 143 14.25 -9.61 19.64
C VAL A 143 12.90 -9.12 20.18
N PRO A 144 11.79 -9.27 19.42
CA PRO A 144 10.47 -8.89 19.89
C PRO A 144 10.13 -9.57 21.22
N THR A 145 9.53 -8.82 22.15
CA THR A 145 8.96 -9.40 23.36
C THR A 145 7.74 -10.25 22.99
N PRO A 146 7.75 -11.55 23.30
CA PRO A 146 6.67 -12.44 22.93
C PRO A 146 5.42 -12.17 23.75
N THR A 147 4.26 -12.52 23.19
CA THR A 147 2.99 -12.50 23.92
C THR A 147 2.01 -13.50 23.30
N THR A 148 0.88 -13.72 24.00
CA THR A 148 -0.23 -14.51 23.47
C THR A 148 -1.12 -13.65 22.58
N GLU A 149 -1.85 -14.29 21.66
CA GLU A 149 -2.81 -13.63 20.78
C GLU A 149 -3.83 -12.79 21.56
N ARG A 150 -4.42 -13.37 22.61
CA ARG A 150 -5.41 -12.69 23.46
C ARG A 150 -4.84 -11.46 24.16
N GLU A 151 -3.59 -11.54 24.64
CA GLU A 151 -2.92 -10.39 25.26
C GLU A 151 -2.55 -9.31 24.24
N PHE A 152 -2.18 -9.69 23.02
CA PHE A 152 -1.94 -8.73 21.94
C PHE A 152 -3.24 -7.97 21.58
N LYS A 153 -4.37 -8.67 21.42
CA LYS A 153 -5.70 -8.06 21.23
C LYS A 153 -6.04 -7.08 22.35
N ARG A 154 -5.80 -7.46 23.61
CA ARG A 154 -6.10 -6.62 24.77
C ARG A 154 -5.31 -5.31 24.73
N ARG A 155 -4.00 -5.40 24.50
CA ARG A 155 -3.16 -4.20 24.36
C ARG A 155 -3.61 -3.36 23.18
N TYR A 156 -3.89 -3.98 22.04
CA TYR A 156 -4.38 -3.27 20.85
C TYR A 156 -5.68 -2.51 21.15
N ALA A 157 -6.65 -3.16 21.80
CA ALA A 157 -7.92 -2.52 22.16
C ALA A 157 -7.72 -1.33 23.12
N GLN A 158 -6.85 -1.48 24.13
CA GLN A 158 -6.47 -0.38 25.03
C GLN A 158 -5.86 0.80 24.27
N GLU A 159 -4.91 0.54 23.39
CA GLU A 159 -4.29 1.58 22.55
C GLU A 159 -5.32 2.27 21.67
N ALA A 160 -6.18 1.49 21.01
CA ALA A 160 -7.19 2.00 20.10
C ALA A 160 -8.17 2.94 20.82
N LEU A 161 -8.71 2.52 21.96
CA LEU A 161 -9.61 3.33 22.78
C LEU A 161 -8.93 4.60 23.29
N THR A 162 -7.66 4.53 23.71
CA THR A 162 -6.88 5.68 24.19
C THR A 162 -6.74 6.77 23.13
N VAL A 163 -6.67 6.40 21.85
CA VAL A 163 -6.59 7.36 20.74
C VAL A 163 -7.95 7.67 20.09
N GLY A 164 -9.04 7.22 20.71
CA GLY A 164 -10.41 7.49 20.29
C GLY A 164 -10.87 6.70 19.06
N LEU A 165 -10.22 5.59 18.72
CA LEU A 165 -10.74 4.63 17.75
C LEU A 165 -11.79 3.75 18.42
N ARG A 166 -12.86 3.44 17.70
CA ARG A 166 -13.98 2.66 18.23
C ARG A 166 -13.84 1.17 17.93
N LYS A 167 -14.50 0.36 18.76
CA LYS A 167 -14.62 -1.10 18.58
C LYS A 167 -15.07 -1.47 17.17
N ASP A 168 -16.12 -0.82 16.65
CA ASP A 168 -16.67 -1.12 15.32
C ASP A 168 -15.64 -0.88 14.21
N GLN A 169 -14.85 0.19 14.30
CA GLN A 169 -13.82 0.51 13.31
C GLN A 169 -12.73 -0.57 13.30
N ILE A 170 -12.17 -0.88 14.48
CA ILE A 170 -11.04 -1.79 14.60
C ILE A 170 -11.41 -3.23 14.25
N VAL A 171 -12.52 -3.73 14.80
CA VAL A 171 -12.91 -5.12 14.60
C VAL A 171 -13.28 -5.38 13.13
N ARG A 172 -13.92 -4.42 12.45
CA ARG A 172 -14.23 -4.55 11.02
C ARG A 172 -12.97 -4.55 10.14
N ILE A 173 -12.01 -3.66 10.41
CA ILE A 173 -10.71 -3.65 9.71
C ILE A 173 -10.00 -4.99 9.92
N TYR A 174 -9.86 -5.43 11.17
CA TYR A 174 -9.29 -6.74 11.49
C TYR A 174 -10.01 -7.87 10.74
N ALA A 175 -11.34 -7.86 10.71
CA ALA A 175 -12.14 -8.88 10.05
C ALA A 175 -11.87 -8.94 8.54
N LEU A 176 -11.74 -7.78 7.88
CA LEU A 176 -11.37 -7.75 6.47
C LEU A 176 -9.94 -8.25 6.27
N GLU A 177 -8.99 -7.63 6.95
CA GLU A 177 -7.55 -7.75 6.71
C GLU A 177 -7.00 -9.13 7.05
N THR A 178 -7.63 -9.80 8.02
CA THR A 178 -7.17 -11.11 8.50
C THR A 178 -8.12 -12.26 8.15
N GLY A 179 -9.20 -11.98 7.42
CA GLY A 179 -10.29 -12.95 7.23
C GLY A 179 -11.05 -13.29 8.52
N GLY A 180 -10.88 -12.48 9.58
CA GLY A 180 -11.50 -12.67 10.89
C GLY A 180 -10.89 -13.80 11.73
N LEU A 181 -9.76 -14.37 11.30
CA LEU A 181 -9.09 -15.51 11.95
C LEU A 181 -7.59 -15.26 12.19
N GLY A 182 -7.05 -14.10 11.82
CA GLY A 182 -5.62 -13.86 11.90
C GLY A 182 -5.08 -13.70 13.31
N THR A 183 -3.80 -14.00 13.44
CA THR A 183 -3.00 -13.72 14.63
C THR A 183 -2.13 -12.49 14.42
N TYR A 184 -1.55 -11.94 15.48
CA TYR A 184 -0.71 -10.74 15.39
C TYR A 184 0.52 -10.91 14.49
N ASP A 185 0.97 -12.15 14.29
CA ASP A 185 2.07 -12.55 13.42
C ASP A 185 1.62 -12.97 12.01
N MET A 186 0.33 -12.82 11.68
CA MET A 186 -0.20 -13.18 10.36
C MET A 186 0.40 -12.29 9.27
N GLN A 187 1.11 -12.94 8.35
CA GLN A 187 1.59 -12.32 7.11
C GLN A 187 0.63 -12.62 5.95
N SER A 188 0.40 -11.63 5.09
CA SER A 188 -0.40 -11.78 3.88
C SER A 188 0.08 -12.93 3.00
N GLY A 189 -0.85 -13.81 2.62
CA GLY A 189 -0.58 -15.01 1.81
C GLY A 189 -0.31 -16.27 2.63
N ILE A 190 -0.18 -16.15 3.95
CA ILE A 190 -0.07 -17.28 4.88
C ILE A 190 -1.43 -17.51 5.54
N ASN A 191 -1.91 -18.75 5.53
CA ASN A 191 -3.11 -19.13 6.25
C ASN A 191 -2.84 -19.07 7.77
N PRO A 192 -3.63 -18.30 8.55
CA PRO A 192 -3.33 -18.09 9.97
C PRO A 192 -3.50 -19.36 10.83
N VAL A 193 -4.33 -20.30 10.38
CA VAL A 193 -4.62 -21.55 11.11
C VAL A 193 -3.65 -22.65 10.72
N THR A 194 -3.53 -22.94 9.42
CA THR A 194 -2.70 -24.06 8.94
C THR A 194 -1.23 -23.69 8.78
N ARG A 195 -0.90 -22.39 8.83
CA ARG A 195 0.45 -21.83 8.56
C ARG A 195 1.00 -22.16 7.16
N ASN A 196 0.15 -22.69 6.26
CA ASN A 196 0.50 -22.97 4.87
C ASN A 196 0.35 -21.72 3.98
N GLY A 197 1.13 -21.67 2.90
CA GLY A 197 1.07 -20.61 1.91
C GLY A 197 2.45 -20.05 1.57
N LYS A 198 2.48 -18.97 0.79
CA LYS A 198 3.70 -18.19 0.53
C LYS A 198 3.40 -16.71 0.77
N PRO A 199 4.36 -15.91 1.27
CA PRO A 199 4.18 -14.48 1.36
C PRO A 199 3.81 -13.89 0.00
N ILE A 200 2.74 -13.10 -0.05
CA ILE A 200 2.34 -12.35 -1.26
C ILE A 200 2.56 -10.84 -1.10
N SER A 201 2.84 -10.40 0.12
CA SER A 201 3.32 -9.06 0.43
C SER A 201 4.05 -9.05 1.78
N SER A 202 4.66 -7.93 2.14
CA SER A 202 5.20 -7.69 3.49
C SER A 202 4.11 -7.32 4.50
N ALA A 203 2.83 -7.32 4.12
CA ALA A 203 1.76 -6.93 5.03
C ALA A 203 1.67 -7.89 6.23
N LEU A 204 1.69 -7.33 7.44
CA LEU A 204 1.79 -8.05 8.69
C LEU A 204 0.81 -7.50 9.75
N GLY A 205 0.25 -8.38 10.57
CA GLY A 205 -0.58 -8.03 11.72
C GLY A 205 -2.02 -7.68 11.37
N TYR A 206 -2.76 -7.15 12.35
CA TYR A 206 -4.21 -6.90 12.25
C TYR A 206 -4.59 -5.84 11.23
N ALA A 207 -3.72 -4.85 11.03
CA ALA A 207 -3.91 -3.78 10.05
C ALA A 207 -3.08 -4.00 8.76
N GLN A 208 -2.54 -5.21 8.57
CA GLN A 208 -1.78 -5.64 7.38
C GLN A 208 -0.75 -4.58 6.92
N LEU A 209 0.06 -4.10 7.87
CA LEU A 209 1.03 -3.05 7.61
C LEU A 209 2.16 -3.56 6.71
N LEU A 210 2.48 -2.83 5.65
CA LEU A 210 3.67 -3.11 4.85
C LEU A 210 4.92 -2.67 5.61
N HIS A 211 6.08 -3.23 5.26
CA HIS A 211 7.38 -2.78 5.76
C HIS A 211 7.62 -1.26 5.68
N ALA A 212 7.13 -0.60 4.62
CA ALA A 212 7.19 0.84 4.45
C ALA A 212 6.37 1.61 5.50
N ASN A 213 5.25 1.03 5.95
CA ASN A 213 4.45 1.61 7.02
C ASN A 213 5.23 1.61 8.33
N SER A 214 5.92 0.52 8.69
CA SER A 214 6.74 0.49 9.92
C SER A 214 7.83 1.55 9.91
N VAL A 215 8.50 1.77 8.78
CA VAL A 215 9.50 2.84 8.61
C VAL A 215 8.84 4.21 8.81
N SER A 216 7.72 4.46 8.11
CA SER A 216 6.95 5.71 8.21
C SER A 216 6.51 6.01 9.64
N GLU A 217 5.88 5.04 10.31
CA GLU A 217 5.38 5.22 11.68
C GLU A 217 6.51 5.40 12.67
N LEU A 218 7.65 4.74 12.46
CA LEU A 218 8.83 4.99 13.27
C LEU A 218 9.36 6.42 13.07
N VAL A 219 9.46 6.93 11.84
CA VAL A 219 9.89 8.31 11.57
C VAL A 219 8.99 9.33 12.28
N LYS A 220 7.67 9.11 12.26
CA LYS A 220 6.65 9.98 12.88
C LYS A 220 6.62 9.89 14.41
N HIS A 221 6.71 8.68 14.96
CA HIS A 221 6.34 8.41 16.35
C HIS A 221 7.46 7.75 17.18
N GLY A 222 8.62 7.49 16.60
CA GLY A 222 9.70 6.72 17.23
C GLY A 222 10.18 7.26 18.57
N GLU A 223 10.33 8.58 18.73
CA GLU A 223 10.69 9.14 20.03
C GLU A 223 9.58 8.97 21.09
N SER A 224 8.31 9.00 20.68
CA SER A 224 7.19 8.72 21.58
C SER A 224 7.17 7.26 22.02
N PHE A 225 7.48 6.33 21.11
CA PHE A 225 7.66 4.91 21.45
C PHE A 225 8.80 4.73 22.46
N ALA A 226 9.98 5.31 22.20
CA ALA A 226 11.11 5.22 23.10
C ALA A 226 10.81 5.83 24.47
N ARG A 227 10.16 7.00 24.52
CA ARG A 227 9.79 7.66 25.77
C ARG A 227 8.83 6.81 26.60
N ARG A 228 7.77 6.26 25.99
CA ARG A 228 6.83 5.39 26.70
C ARG A 228 7.51 4.16 27.30
N LEU A 229 8.43 3.53 26.58
CA LEU A 229 9.18 2.39 27.11
C LEU A 229 10.00 2.79 28.36
N LEU A 230 10.58 4.00 28.37
CA LEU A 230 11.28 4.55 29.53
C LEU A 230 10.32 4.85 30.69
N ASP A 231 9.13 5.39 30.41
CA ASP A 231 8.11 5.65 31.42
C ASP A 231 7.62 4.34 32.05
N MET A 232 7.37 3.31 31.24
CA MET A 232 7.07 1.96 31.71
C MET A 232 8.21 1.37 32.56
N ALA A 233 9.47 1.66 32.21
CA ALA A 233 10.63 1.21 32.98
C ALA A 233 10.80 1.96 34.31
N ALA A 234 10.26 3.17 34.43
CA ALA A 234 10.31 4.00 35.63
C ALA A 234 9.13 3.76 36.58
N ALA A 235 8.06 3.11 36.12
CA ALA A 235 6.91 2.80 36.95
C ALA A 235 7.29 1.94 38.17
N ARG A 236 6.77 2.30 39.35
CA ARG A 236 7.10 1.63 40.63
C ARG A 236 6.74 0.14 40.63
N SER A 237 5.74 -0.25 39.85
CA SER A 237 5.28 -1.64 39.71
C SER A 237 6.15 -2.49 38.78
N THR A 238 7.09 -1.89 38.05
CA THR A 238 7.91 -2.61 37.07
C THR A 238 9.10 -3.29 37.74
N PRO A 239 9.22 -4.64 37.69
CA PRO A 239 10.36 -5.36 38.25
C PRO A 239 11.70 -4.93 37.61
N ALA A 240 12.79 -4.94 38.38
CA ALA A 240 14.09 -4.46 37.91
C ALA A 240 14.58 -5.12 36.59
N PRO A 241 14.47 -6.45 36.38
CA PRO A 241 14.86 -7.08 35.11
C PRO A 241 14.04 -6.55 33.93
N ARG A 242 12.73 -6.32 34.15
CA ARG A 242 11.82 -5.79 33.13
C ARG A 242 12.11 -4.33 32.81
N ALA A 243 12.39 -3.52 33.84
CA ALA A 243 12.79 -2.12 33.66
C ALA A 243 14.08 -2.02 32.83
N LYS A 244 15.06 -2.89 33.08
CA LYS A 244 16.28 -2.96 32.26
C LYS A 244 15.94 -3.30 30.80
N ALA A 245 15.17 -4.36 30.56
CA ALA A 245 14.78 -4.77 29.21
C ALA A 245 14.05 -3.66 28.42
N LEU A 246 13.18 -2.90 29.10
CA LEU A 246 12.49 -1.76 28.50
C LEU A 246 13.43 -0.60 28.13
N ARG A 247 14.41 -0.26 28.98
CA ARG A 247 15.44 0.75 28.66
C ARG A 247 16.32 0.32 27.49
N ASP A 248 16.73 -0.95 27.47
CA ASP A 248 17.52 -1.52 26.38
C ASP A 248 16.73 -1.46 25.07
N LYS A 249 15.43 -1.83 25.10
CA LYS A 249 14.53 -1.72 23.95
C LYS A 249 14.36 -0.28 23.47
N ALA A 250 14.21 0.69 24.37
CA ALA A 250 14.14 2.11 23.99
C ALA A 250 15.41 2.57 23.26
N SER A 251 16.59 2.12 23.70
CA SER A 251 17.86 2.38 23.01
C SER A 251 17.90 1.78 21.61
N VAL A 252 17.47 0.52 21.45
CA VAL A 252 17.35 -0.15 20.15
C VAL A 252 16.41 0.62 19.21
N LEU A 253 15.24 1.01 19.70
CA LEU A 253 14.24 1.73 18.92
C LEU A 253 14.77 3.07 18.42
N ARG A 254 15.56 3.79 19.23
CA ARG A 254 16.25 5.01 18.79
C ARG A 254 17.31 4.76 17.71
N ARG A 255 17.99 3.59 17.71
CA ARG A 255 18.90 3.22 16.62
C ARG A 255 18.12 2.97 15.33
N MET A 256 17.05 2.19 15.41
CA MET A 256 16.13 1.97 14.30
C MET A 256 15.56 3.28 13.75
N LEU A 257 15.19 4.23 14.62
CA LEU A 257 14.71 5.56 14.22
C LEU A 257 15.76 6.34 13.43
N ARG A 258 17.02 6.32 13.87
CA ARG A 258 18.12 6.98 13.13
C ARG A 258 18.31 6.37 11.76
N ALA A 259 18.23 5.04 11.64
CA ALA A 259 18.29 4.36 10.36
C ALA A 259 17.10 4.74 9.45
N ALA A 260 15.88 4.75 9.99
CA ALA A 260 14.68 5.15 9.24
C ALA A 260 14.75 6.62 8.74
N ARG A 261 15.35 7.52 9.52
CA ARG A 261 15.57 8.93 9.16
C ARG A 261 16.73 9.17 8.19
N SER A 262 17.48 8.14 7.82
CA SER A 262 18.56 8.26 6.82
C SER A 262 18.04 8.46 5.40
N VAL A 263 16.74 8.25 5.17
CA VAL A 263 16.07 8.49 3.89
C VAL A 263 15.04 9.61 4.01
N PRO A 264 14.71 10.32 2.92
CA PRO A 264 13.62 11.30 2.90
C PRO A 264 12.31 10.71 3.42
N ASN A 265 11.53 11.53 4.13
CA ASN A 265 10.20 11.17 4.66
C ASN A 265 9.14 11.16 3.55
N GLU A 266 9.34 10.27 2.59
CA GLU A 266 8.50 10.10 1.41
C GLU A 266 8.20 8.62 1.18
N TRP A 267 6.98 8.32 0.73
CA TRP A 267 6.52 6.95 0.60
C TRP A 267 7.42 6.07 -0.29
N SER A 268 7.86 6.58 -1.44
CA SER A 268 8.74 5.85 -2.36
C SER A 268 10.09 5.47 -1.73
N HIS A 269 10.65 6.37 -0.92
CA HIS A 269 11.88 6.15 -0.18
C HIS A 269 11.68 5.15 0.95
N HIS A 270 10.58 5.21 1.68
CA HIS A 270 10.24 4.23 2.70
C HIS A 270 9.98 2.83 2.13
N VAL A 271 9.36 2.71 0.95
CA VAL A 271 9.19 1.43 0.25
C VAL A 271 10.54 0.83 -0.10
N ARG A 272 11.45 1.63 -0.67
CA ARG A 272 12.80 1.16 -1.02
C ARG A 272 13.59 0.76 0.22
N PHE A 273 13.63 1.62 1.23
CA PHE A 273 14.36 1.38 2.46
C PHE A 273 13.78 0.19 3.25
N GLY A 274 12.45 0.08 3.32
CA GLY A 274 11.75 -1.04 3.94
C GLY A 274 12.16 -2.39 3.37
N GLY A 275 12.53 -2.45 2.09
CA GLY A 275 12.97 -3.69 1.42
C GLY A 275 14.43 -4.08 1.71
N THR A 276 15.19 -3.26 2.43
CA THR A 276 16.57 -3.56 2.83
C THR A 276 16.62 -4.35 4.14
N PRO A 277 17.75 -5.02 4.46
CA PRO A 277 17.96 -5.64 5.78
C PRO A 277 17.57 -4.74 6.96
N ASN A 278 17.98 -3.47 6.93
CA ASN A 278 17.65 -2.49 7.96
C ASN A 278 16.14 -2.22 8.07
N GLY A 279 15.44 -2.12 6.94
CA GLY A 279 14.00 -1.91 6.88
C GLY A 279 13.21 -3.13 7.34
N LEU A 280 13.63 -4.33 6.95
CA LEU A 280 13.03 -5.59 7.40
C LEU A 280 13.20 -5.76 8.91
N GLY A 281 14.35 -5.40 9.46
CA GLY A 281 14.57 -5.43 10.91
C GLY A 281 13.69 -4.43 11.69
N ILE A 282 13.38 -3.27 11.11
CA ILE A 282 12.39 -2.33 11.67
C ILE A 282 10.98 -2.92 11.62
N HIS A 283 10.66 -3.67 10.56
CA HIS A 283 9.32 -4.21 10.37
C HIS A 283 8.92 -5.23 11.45
N ALA A 284 9.89 -5.91 12.06
CA ALA A 284 9.68 -6.81 13.20
C ALA A 284 9.09 -6.12 14.45
N LEU A 285 9.10 -4.78 14.54
CA LEU A 285 8.43 -4.05 15.62
C LEU A 285 6.94 -4.37 15.75
N ASN A 286 6.28 -4.78 14.65
CA ASN A 286 4.87 -5.20 14.69
C ASN A 286 4.63 -6.43 15.57
N LEU A 287 5.64 -7.27 15.75
CA LEU A 287 5.57 -8.53 16.50
C LEU A 287 5.87 -8.33 17.99
N ASP A 288 6.33 -7.14 18.38
CA ASP A 288 6.73 -6.86 19.76
C ASP A 288 5.52 -6.50 20.62
N ALA A 289 5.35 -7.18 21.75
CA ALA A 289 4.21 -6.96 22.63
C ALA A 289 4.11 -5.54 23.22
N ASP A 290 5.21 -4.78 23.30
CA ASP A 290 5.24 -3.45 23.93
C ASP A 290 5.12 -2.31 22.92
N VAL A 291 5.41 -2.58 21.64
CA VAL A 291 5.43 -1.56 20.57
C VAL A 291 4.41 -1.87 19.48
N GLY A 292 4.26 -3.14 19.10
CA GLY A 292 3.45 -3.60 17.97
C GLY A 292 1.99 -3.14 18.01
N PRO A 293 1.24 -3.36 19.10
CA PRO A 293 -0.15 -2.91 19.20
C PRO A 293 -0.28 -1.40 18.99
N TRP A 294 0.60 -0.61 19.63
CA TRP A 294 0.54 0.84 19.54
C TRP A 294 0.94 1.35 18.15
N LEU A 295 1.97 0.77 17.54
CA LEU A 295 2.41 1.09 16.19
C LEU A 295 1.27 0.90 15.18
N GLN A 296 0.61 -0.26 15.23
CA GLN A 296 -0.51 -0.55 14.32
C GLN A 296 -1.70 0.40 14.55
N VAL A 297 -2.01 0.72 15.81
CA VAL A 297 -3.06 1.67 16.16
C VAL A 297 -2.75 3.09 15.70
N LEU A 298 -1.51 3.57 15.83
CA LEU A 298 -1.16 4.94 15.41
C LEU A 298 -1.30 5.13 13.90
N LYS A 299 -0.98 4.13 13.10
CA LYS A 299 -1.26 4.17 11.66
C LYS A 299 -2.76 4.39 11.40
N LEU A 300 -3.61 3.65 12.11
CA LEU A 300 -5.07 3.74 11.98
C LEU A 300 -5.61 5.09 12.48
N ARG A 301 -5.08 5.60 13.59
CA ARG A 301 -5.36 6.95 14.09
C ARG A 301 -5.02 8.01 13.04
N GLY A 302 -3.90 7.87 12.33
CA GLY A 302 -3.51 8.79 11.26
C GLY A 302 -4.59 8.94 10.17
N LEU A 303 -5.29 7.85 9.83
CA LEU A 303 -6.40 7.89 8.86
C LEU A 303 -7.57 8.71 9.39
N LYS A 304 -7.96 8.49 10.66
CA LYS A 304 -9.00 9.26 11.33
C LYS A 304 -8.64 10.76 11.39
N ASP A 305 -7.40 11.08 11.74
CA ASP A 305 -6.92 12.45 11.83
C ASP A 305 -6.92 13.14 10.44
N ASP A 306 -6.56 12.41 9.37
CA ASP A 306 -6.65 12.91 7.99
C ASP A 306 -8.10 13.18 7.57
N ALA A 307 -9.02 12.28 7.90
CA ALA A 307 -10.43 12.45 7.57
C ALA A 307 -11.08 13.59 8.35
N ALA A 308 -10.78 13.73 9.64
CA ALA A 308 -11.25 14.85 10.46
C ALA A 308 -10.79 16.20 9.89
N ARG A 309 -9.53 16.30 9.44
CA ARG A 309 -9.02 17.51 8.75
C ARG A 309 -9.76 17.81 7.44
N ALA A 310 -10.28 16.79 6.79
CA ALA A 310 -11.10 16.92 5.58
C ALA A 310 -12.60 17.15 5.87
N GLY A 311 -12.99 17.32 7.14
CA GLY A 311 -14.38 17.53 7.54
C GLY A 311 -15.20 16.24 7.71
N LEU A 312 -14.58 15.07 7.61
CA LEU A 312 -15.21 13.76 7.79
C LEU A 312 -14.73 13.11 9.10
N ALA A 313 -15.21 13.62 10.23
CA ALA A 313 -14.73 13.23 11.55
C ALA A 313 -15.22 11.85 12.03
N ASP A 314 -16.35 11.37 11.49
CA ASP A 314 -16.97 10.10 11.88
C ASP A 314 -16.88 9.09 10.73
N LEU A 315 -15.76 8.36 10.68
CA LEU A 315 -15.58 7.27 9.72
C LEU A 315 -16.23 5.99 10.24
N SER A 316 -16.93 5.28 9.35
CA SER A 316 -17.20 3.85 9.51
C SER A 316 -15.90 3.03 9.36
N GLY A 317 -15.93 1.78 9.82
CA GLY A 317 -14.82 0.85 9.60
C GLY A 317 -14.51 0.62 8.11
N MET A 318 -15.54 0.61 7.26
CA MET A 318 -15.40 0.48 5.80
C MET A 318 -14.70 1.70 5.19
N GLU A 319 -15.11 2.92 5.56
CA GLU A 319 -14.50 4.14 5.01
C GLU A 319 -13.03 4.26 5.43
N MET A 320 -12.75 3.94 6.70
CA MET A 320 -11.39 3.90 7.21
C MET A 320 -10.53 2.86 6.48
N GLU A 321 -11.12 1.72 6.11
CA GLU A 321 -10.45 0.71 5.32
C GLU A 321 -10.26 1.11 3.85
N LEU A 322 -11.20 1.83 3.25
CA LEU A 322 -11.00 2.41 1.91
C LEU A 322 -9.80 3.35 1.90
N MET A 323 -9.64 4.16 2.95
CA MET A 323 -8.47 5.02 3.14
C MET A 323 -7.19 4.24 3.42
N ASN A 324 -7.27 3.12 4.15
CA ASN A 324 -6.13 2.22 4.34
C ASN A 324 -5.65 1.68 2.98
N LEU A 325 -6.56 1.14 2.19
CA LEU A 325 -6.29 0.47 0.93
C LEU A 325 -5.80 1.41 -0.17
N ALA A 326 -6.46 2.57 -0.34
CA ALA A 326 -6.15 3.52 -1.42
C ALA A 326 -5.14 4.61 -1.00
N GLY A 327 -4.86 4.72 0.31
CA GLY A 327 -4.18 5.85 0.93
C GLY A 327 -5.16 6.96 1.36
N PRO A 328 -4.83 7.77 2.40
CA PRO A 328 -5.81 8.63 3.07
C PRO A 328 -6.52 9.60 2.12
N ARG A 329 -5.75 10.35 1.32
CA ARG A 329 -6.30 11.37 0.42
C ARG A 329 -7.10 10.76 -0.72
N THR A 330 -6.64 9.64 -1.26
CA THR A 330 -7.32 8.95 -2.35
C THR A 330 -8.62 8.31 -1.86
N GLY A 331 -8.62 7.72 -0.66
CA GLY A 331 -9.84 7.18 -0.05
C GLY A 331 -10.90 8.26 0.17
N LEU A 332 -10.51 9.43 0.70
CA LEU A 332 -11.42 10.58 0.83
C LEU A 332 -11.94 11.06 -0.53
N GLU A 333 -11.08 11.11 -1.55
CA GLU A 333 -11.49 11.45 -2.92
C GLU A 333 -12.54 10.47 -3.43
N MET A 334 -12.33 9.16 -3.28
CA MET A 334 -13.26 8.09 -3.68
C MET A 334 -14.62 8.17 -2.98
N MET A 335 -14.70 8.79 -1.80
CA MET A 335 -15.94 9.00 -1.06
C MET A 335 -16.75 10.22 -1.55
N THR A 336 -16.19 11.07 -2.41
CA THR A 336 -16.92 12.23 -2.94
C THR A 336 -18.01 11.82 -3.92
N PRO A 337 -19.13 12.57 -4.03
CA PRO A 337 -20.24 12.22 -4.92
C PRO A 337 -19.81 11.95 -6.37
N VAL A 338 -18.89 12.76 -6.91
CA VAL A 338 -18.39 12.62 -8.28
C VAL A 338 -17.54 11.36 -8.45
N ALA A 339 -16.65 11.07 -7.50
CA ALA A 339 -15.69 9.97 -7.60
C ALA A 339 -16.31 8.59 -7.35
N ARG A 340 -17.41 8.52 -6.58
CA ARG A 340 -18.08 7.26 -6.23
C ARG A 340 -18.45 6.42 -7.45
N GLY A 341 -18.96 7.08 -8.50
CA GLY A 341 -19.33 6.43 -9.76
C GLY A 341 -18.14 6.12 -10.69
N MET A 342 -16.92 6.52 -10.34
CA MET A 342 -15.77 6.38 -11.23
C MET A 342 -15.07 5.03 -11.04
N PRO A 343 -14.57 4.39 -12.12
CA PRO A 343 -13.78 3.17 -12.06
C PRO A 343 -12.59 3.28 -11.10
N THR A 344 -12.32 2.22 -10.35
CA THR A 344 -11.19 2.12 -9.40
C THR A 344 -9.84 2.32 -10.07
N ALA A 345 -9.72 2.06 -11.37
CA ALA A 345 -8.52 2.34 -12.16
C ALA A 345 -8.06 3.81 -12.02
N ASN A 346 -8.97 4.76 -11.79
CA ASN A 346 -8.64 6.17 -11.55
C ASN A 346 -7.85 6.43 -10.26
N PHE A 347 -7.85 5.49 -9.31
CA PHE A 347 -7.35 5.68 -7.95
C PHE A 347 -6.13 4.82 -7.64
N PHE A 348 -6.00 3.66 -8.29
CA PHE A 348 -4.88 2.74 -8.13
C PHE A 348 -3.84 2.89 -9.25
N SER A 349 -2.59 2.48 -9.01
CA SER A 349 -1.64 2.31 -10.12
C SER A 349 -2.04 1.10 -10.96
N GLN A 350 -1.59 1.02 -12.22
CA GLN A 350 -1.83 -0.15 -13.07
C GLN A 350 -1.47 -1.47 -12.35
N GLY A 351 -0.28 -1.52 -11.73
CA GLY A 351 0.15 -2.70 -10.97
C GLY A 351 -0.71 -2.96 -9.74
N GLY A 352 -1.12 -1.92 -9.01
CA GLY A 352 -2.02 -2.07 -7.85
C GLY A 352 -3.40 -2.60 -8.24
N TYR A 353 -3.97 -2.09 -9.34
CA TYR A 353 -5.24 -2.52 -9.89
C TYR A 353 -5.21 -4.00 -10.30
N TYR A 354 -4.20 -4.44 -11.06
CA TYR A 354 -4.15 -5.83 -11.52
C TYR A 354 -3.74 -6.84 -10.44
N ARG A 355 -2.91 -6.45 -9.46
CA ARG A 355 -2.56 -7.36 -8.36
C ARG A 355 -3.73 -7.58 -7.41
N ASN A 356 -4.51 -6.54 -7.11
CA ASN A 356 -5.57 -6.66 -6.12
C ASN A 356 -6.92 -7.06 -6.77
N THR A 357 -7.39 -8.29 -6.54
CA THR A 357 -8.67 -8.78 -7.08
C THR A 357 -9.88 -8.01 -6.57
N ILE A 358 -9.82 -7.41 -5.36
CA ILE A 358 -10.99 -6.73 -4.81
C ILE A 358 -11.32 -5.45 -5.56
N VAL A 359 -10.31 -4.73 -6.06
CA VAL A 359 -10.50 -3.43 -6.73
C VAL A 359 -10.84 -3.57 -8.20
N ARG A 360 -10.44 -4.67 -8.85
CA ARG A 360 -10.65 -4.87 -10.29
C ARG A 360 -12.13 -4.77 -10.66
N GLU A 361 -12.35 -4.08 -11.79
CA GLU A 361 -13.63 -4.00 -12.49
C GLU A 361 -14.76 -3.51 -11.60
N LYS A 362 -14.46 -2.49 -10.78
CA LYS A 362 -15.43 -1.83 -9.90
C LYS A 362 -15.32 -0.34 -10.04
N THR A 363 -16.41 0.34 -9.77
CA THR A 363 -16.45 1.75 -9.35
C THR A 363 -16.00 1.87 -7.90
N ALA A 364 -15.73 3.09 -7.44
CA ALA A 364 -15.42 3.33 -6.02
C ALA A 364 -16.59 2.90 -5.11
N GLU A 365 -17.84 3.13 -5.53
CA GLU A 365 -19.02 2.70 -4.77
C GLU A 365 -19.15 1.17 -4.69
N GLU A 366 -18.95 0.46 -5.79
CA GLU A 366 -18.96 -1.01 -5.79
C GLU A 366 -17.83 -1.59 -4.94
N LEU A 367 -16.65 -0.94 -4.92
CA LEU A 367 -15.57 -1.32 -4.03
C LEU A 367 -15.97 -1.15 -2.56
N MET A 368 -16.57 -0.01 -2.18
CA MET A 368 -17.05 0.21 -0.81
C MET A 368 -18.07 -0.87 -0.39
N LYS A 369 -19.03 -1.19 -1.25
CA LYS A 369 -20.00 -2.28 -1.02
C LYS A 369 -19.30 -3.64 -0.87
N ALA A 370 -18.29 -3.92 -1.69
CA ALA A 370 -17.53 -5.18 -1.61
C ALA A 370 -16.69 -5.29 -0.33
N LEU A 371 -16.08 -4.19 0.14
CA LEU A 371 -15.37 -4.12 1.40
C LEU A 371 -16.32 -4.38 2.56
N ASP A 372 -17.44 -3.68 2.59
CA ASP A 372 -18.44 -3.80 3.65
C ASP A 372 -19.02 -5.22 3.74
N GLY A 373 -19.40 -5.80 2.60
CA GLY A 373 -19.91 -7.18 2.56
C GLY A 373 -18.90 -8.21 3.06
N ARG A 374 -17.60 -8.04 2.78
CA ARG A 374 -16.56 -8.93 3.32
C ARG A 374 -16.39 -8.75 4.83
N MET A 375 -16.46 -7.51 5.33
CA MET A 375 -16.43 -7.24 6.77
C MET A 375 -17.60 -7.93 7.49
N GLU A 376 -18.82 -7.82 6.95
CA GLU A 376 -20.02 -8.47 7.50
C GLU A 376 -19.94 -10.00 7.59
N VAL A 377 -19.27 -10.62 6.62
CA VAL A 377 -19.03 -12.07 6.65
C VAL A 377 -17.96 -12.43 7.69
N ASN A 378 -16.85 -11.70 7.69
CA ASN A 378 -15.68 -12.08 8.47
C ASN A 378 -15.78 -11.68 9.96
N ILE A 379 -16.60 -10.69 10.30
CA ILE A 379 -16.80 -10.27 11.70
C ILE A 379 -17.42 -11.38 12.56
N LYS A 380 -18.10 -12.34 11.91
CA LYS A 380 -18.71 -13.52 12.54
C LYS A 380 -17.72 -14.66 12.78
N LYS A 381 -16.45 -14.49 12.41
CA LYS A 381 -15.42 -15.53 12.59
C LYS A 381 -14.86 -15.48 14.02
N PRO A 382 -14.43 -16.64 14.59
CA PRO A 382 -13.96 -16.74 15.97
C PRO A 382 -12.95 -15.68 16.40
N GLY A 383 -11.96 -15.36 15.56
CA GLY A 383 -10.94 -14.37 15.90
C GLY A 383 -11.51 -12.94 16.05
N ALA A 384 -12.46 -12.56 15.20
CA ALA A 384 -13.13 -11.27 15.25
C ALA A 384 -14.10 -11.19 16.43
N ILE A 385 -14.82 -12.29 16.72
CA ILE A 385 -15.68 -12.40 17.91
C ILE A 385 -14.86 -12.25 19.19
N GLU A 386 -13.72 -12.96 19.31
CA GLU A 386 -12.84 -12.81 20.48
C GLU A 386 -12.33 -11.37 20.59
N PHE A 387 -11.95 -10.74 19.47
CA PHE A 387 -11.45 -9.37 19.52
C PHE A 387 -12.54 -8.39 19.95
N ALA A 388 -13.77 -8.57 19.47
CA ALA A 388 -14.92 -7.80 19.91
C ALA A 388 -15.18 -7.94 21.42
N GLN A 389 -15.09 -9.16 21.97
CA GLN A 389 -15.21 -9.42 23.40
C GLN A 389 -14.10 -8.74 24.21
N VAL A 390 -12.86 -8.78 23.71
CA VAL A 390 -11.74 -8.09 24.34
C VAL A 390 -11.96 -6.57 24.40
N PHE A 391 -12.55 -5.97 23.37
CA PHE A 391 -12.95 -4.56 23.43
C PHE A 391 -13.99 -4.28 24.52
N ASP A 392 -14.97 -5.17 24.70
CA ASP A 392 -15.99 -5.03 25.76
C ASP A 392 -15.35 -5.16 27.16
N GLU A 393 -14.44 -6.10 27.34
CA GLU A 393 -13.69 -6.30 28.59
C GLU A 393 -12.83 -5.09 28.98
N VAL A 394 -12.26 -4.40 27.99
CA VAL A 394 -11.39 -3.24 28.20
C VAL A 394 -12.20 -1.95 28.35
N GLY A 395 -13.26 -1.76 27.55
CA GLY A 395 -14.08 -0.54 27.56
C GLY A 395 -15.12 -0.48 28.68
N GLY A 396 -15.45 -1.62 29.30
CA GLY A 396 -16.29 -1.68 30.50
C GLY A 396 -15.53 -1.44 31.82
N ARG A 397 -14.22 -1.17 31.75
CA ARG A 397 -13.38 -0.72 32.87
C ARG A 397 -13.12 0.78 32.74
#